data_AF-A0A820AWI9-F1
#
_entry.id   AF-A0A820AWI9-F1
#
_cell.length_a   1.000
_cell.length_b   1.000
_cell.length_c   1.000
_cell.angle_alpha   90.00
_cell.angle_beta   90.00
_cell.angle_gamma   90.00
#
_symmetry.space_group_name_H-M   'P 1'
#
loop_
_entity.id
_entity.type
_entity.pdbx_description
1 polymer ?
#
loop_
_entity_poly.entity_id
_entity_poly.type
_entity_poly.pdbx_seq_one_letter_code
_entity_poly.pdbx_strand_id
1 'polypeptide(L)'
;MLEQLNNSKNFDSFFEDVFEISPTGNFLSFQNYLDPIRSWKIIESEQLIDIIEYLYNSNIIHRDLRPENFMYDSYRNHLKLIDFGFAAIFENDEMIKSLPVGGAVSYAGVKFLKFYSNLLFNMGISEYYEYERTFDLECALNLIMFMTDSMIAHNINSIREESPNFVLKLKKLYQFWNDIKKNNNNYTQVLNLINLKQALEFENIKNAIKNLLILNNQK
;
A
#
# COMPACT_ATOMS: atom_id res chain seq x y z
N MET A 1 0.90 3.94 19.44
CA MET A 1 0.70 4.33 18.03
C MET A 1 0.31 5.79 17.92
N LEU A 2 -0.85 6.22 18.42
CA LEU A 2 -1.29 7.63 18.36
C LEU A 2 -0.27 8.61 18.95
N GLU A 3 0.30 8.32 20.11
CA GLU A 3 1.34 9.18 20.73
C GLU A 3 2.63 9.28 19.91
N GLN A 4 3.00 8.24 19.15
CA GLN A 4 4.18 8.30 18.27
C GLN A 4 3.90 9.10 17.00
N LEU A 5 2.67 9.01 16.50
CA LEU A 5 2.23 9.73 15.32
C LEU A 5 2.05 11.24 15.60
N ASN A 6 1.46 11.62 16.73
CA ASN A 6 1.14 13.01 17.09
C ASN A 6 2.36 13.96 17.23
N ASN A 7 3.60 13.44 17.30
CA ASN A 7 4.79 14.26 17.58
C ASN A 7 5.43 14.91 16.32
N SER A 8 4.78 14.89 15.16
CA SER A 8 5.38 15.38 13.90
C SER A 8 4.47 16.38 13.17
N LYS A 9 5.07 17.42 12.56
CA LYS A 9 4.35 18.40 11.73
C LYS A 9 3.64 17.80 10.51
N ASN A 10 4.07 16.63 10.04
CA ASN A 10 3.47 15.97 8.88
C ASN A 10 2.25 15.12 9.27
N PHE A 11 2.07 14.83 10.56
CA PHE A 11 0.91 14.11 11.06
C PHE A 11 -0.39 14.88 10.79
N ASP A 12 -0.35 16.19 11.05
CA ASP A 12 -1.45 17.13 10.87
C ASP A 12 -1.99 17.13 9.43
N SER A 13 -1.10 16.99 8.44
CA SER A 13 -1.46 17.04 7.02
C SER A 13 -2.22 15.81 6.53
N PHE A 14 -1.94 14.63 7.09
CA PHE A 14 -2.42 13.35 6.54
C PHE A 14 -3.42 12.62 7.45
N PHE A 15 -3.43 12.91 8.76
CA PHE A 15 -4.09 12.04 9.75
C PHE A 15 -4.88 12.75 10.86
N GLU A 16 -4.60 14.01 11.20
CA GLU A 16 -5.17 14.69 12.39
C GLU A 16 -6.71 14.70 12.39
N ASP A 17 -7.34 15.12 11.30
CA ASP A 17 -8.81 15.13 11.20
C ASP A 17 -9.41 13.71 11.33
N VAL A 18 -8.65 12.66 10.93
CA VAL A 18 -9.12 11.27 10.95
C VAL A 18 -9.19 10.74 12.39
N PHE A 19 -8.21 11.08 13.22
CA PHE A 19 -8.12 10.59 14.59
C PHE A 19 -8.86 11.46 15.61
N GLU A 20 -8.96 12.77 15.39
CA GLU A 20 -9.71 13.68 16.27
C GLU A 20 -11.23 13.44 16.17
N ILE A 21 -11.74 13.21 14.95
CA ILE A 21 -13.19 13.14 14.67
C ILE A 21 -13.73 11.71 14.83
N SER A 22 -12.85 10.70 14.81
CA SER A 22 -13.26 9.30 14.98
C SER A 22 -12.30 8.51 15.87
N PRO A 23 -12.35 8.72 17.21
CA PRO A 23 -11.53 7.98 18.17
C PRO A 23 -11.73 6.45 18.11
N THR A 24 -12.87 6.01 17.56
CA THR A 24 -13.26 4.60 17.41
C THR A 24 -13.20 4.08 15.97
N GLY A 25 -12.75 4.88 14.99
CA GLY A 25 -12.69 4.47 13.58
C GLY A 25 -14.06 4.30 12.89
N ASN A 26 -15.12 4.97 13.38
CA ASN A 26 -16.39 4.99 12.66
C ASN A 26 -16.32 5.99 11.49
N PHE A 27 -16.15 5.45 10.27
CA PHE A 27 -15.87 6.20 9.04
C PHE A 27 -17.07 6.91 8.41
N LEU A 28 -18.30 6.60 8.86
CA LEU A 28 -19.53 7.20 8.33
C LEU A 28 -19.62 8.72 8.55
N SER A 29 -18.91 9.28 9.53
CA SER A 29 -18.85 10.72 9.79
C SER A 29 -18.04 11.51 8.74
N PHE A 30 -17.13 10.86 8.00
CA PHE A 30 -16.26 11.51 7.02
C PHE A 30 -16.85 11.59 5.61
N GLN A 31 -17.89 10.82 5.29
CA GLN A 31 -18.49 10.80 3.94
C GLN A 31 -19.02 12.16 3.48
N ASN A 32 -19.26 13.09 4.41
CA ASN A 32 -19.71 14.45 4.10
C ASN A 32 -18.56 15.43 3.79
N TYR A 33 -17.30 15.06 4.08
CA TYR A 33 -16.14 15.95 3.99
C TYR A 33 -15.02 15.42 3.12
N LEU A 34 -14.96 14.10 2.92
CA LEU A 34 -13.93 13.45 2.12
C LEU A 34 -14.56 12.62 1.01
N ASP A 35 -13.97 12.72 -0.18
CA ASP A 35 -14.44 12.05 -1.38
C ASP A 35 -13.71 10.70 -1.57
N PRO A 36 -14.42 9.62 -1.91
CA PRO A 36 -13.78 8.39 -2.35
C PRO A 36 -13.09 8.64 -3.70
N ILE A 37 -11.85 8.21 -3.80
CA ILE A 37 -11.04 8.48 -5.00
C ILE A 37 -11.09 7.27 -5.95
N ARG A 38 -11.46 7.51 -7.21
CA ARG A 38 -11.68 6.44 -8.20
C ARG A 38 -10.50 6.20 -9.14
N SER A 39 -9.64 7.19 -9.27
CA SER A 39 -8.39 7.13 -10.03
C SER A 39 -7.40 8.12 -9.45
N TRP A 40 -6.11 7.86 -9.65
CA TRP A 40 -5.04 8.75 -9.22
C TRP A 40 -4.37 9.41 -10.41
N LYS A 41 -3.83 10.60 -10.18
CA LYS A 41 -2.85 11.23 -11.07
C LYS A 41 -1.49 11.16 -10.39
N ILE A 42 -0.53 11.88 -10.96
CA ILE A 42 0.83 11.96 -10.44
C ILE A 42 0.83 12.53 -9.02
N ILE A 43 0.03 13.57 -8.75
CA ILE A 43 0.01 14.28 -7.47
C ILE A 43 -0.45 13.35 -6.33
N GLU A 44 -1.54 12.60 -6.52
CA GLU A 44 -2.04 11.67 -5.50
C GLU A 44 -1.08 10.49 -5.30
N SER A 45 -0.38 10.07 -6.36
CA SER A 45 0.66 9.04 -6.27
C SER A 45 1.88 9.53 -5.48
N GLU A 46 2.28 10.80 -5.63
CA GLU A 46 3.32 11.41 -4.80
C GLU A 46 2.91 11.50 -3.33
N GLN A 47 1.70 11.99 -3.07
CA GLN A 47 1.16 12.10 -1.71
C GLN A 47 1.08 10.73 -1.03
N LEU A 48 0.76 9.65 -1.76
CA LEU A 48 0.88 8.31 -1.21
C LEU A 48 2.31 8.02 -0.74
N ILE A 49 3.33 8.32 -1.56
CA ILE A 49 4.72 8.06 -1.15
C ILE A 49 5.12 8.93 0.04
N ASP A 50 4.63 10.17 0.14
CA ASP A 50 4.83 11.02 1.32
C ASP A 50 4.22 10.39 2.58
N ILE A 51 3.01 9.84 2.48
CA ILE A 51 2.34 9.10 3.56
C ILE A 51 3.20 7.89 3.97
N ILE A 52 3.69 7.10 3.02
CA ILE A 52 4.50 5.91 3.29
C ILE A 52 5.87 6.27 3.87
N GLU A 53 6.49 7.35 3.40
CA GLU A 53 7.71 7.91 3.96
C GLU A 53 7.53 8.26 5.43
N TYR A 54 6.42 8.92 5.74
CA TYR A 54 6.09 9.27 7.09
C TYR A 54 5.88 8.04 8.00
N LEU A 55 5.10 7.05 7.55
CA LEU A 55 4.90 5.82 8.31
C LEU A 55 6.21 5.08 8.52
N TYR A 56 7.01 4.94 7.46
CA TYR A 56 8.32 4.32 7.51
C TYR A 56 9.19 5.01 8.56
N ASN A 57 9.39 6.34 8.48
CA ASN A 57 10.20 7.10 9.45
C ASN A 57 9.66 7.05 10.88
N SER A 58 8.37 6.79 11.05
CA SER A 58 7.72 6.57 12.35
C SER A 58 7.78 5.13 12.85
N ASN A 59 8.53 4.26 12.16
CA ASN A 59 8.61 2.81 12.41
C ASN A 59 7.26 2.10 12.35
N ILE A 60 6.35 2.57 11.50
CA ILE A 60 5.01 2.01 11.33
C ILE A 60 4.90 1.35 9.96
N ILE A 61 4.25 0.18 9.94
CA ILE A 61 3.66 -0.38 8.72
C ILE A 61 2.14 -0.42 8.89
N HIS A 62 1.42 -0.09 7.83
CA HIS A 62 -0.03 -0.11 7.72
C HIS A 62 -0.58 -1.52 7.42
N ARG A 63 0.06 -2.25 6.49
CA ARG A 63 -0.30 -3.60 6.03
C ARG A 63 -1.63 -3.76 5.28
N ASP A 64 -2.49 -2.75 5.26
CA ASP A 64 -3.77 -2.78 4.52
C ASP A 64 -3.93 -1.59 3.56
N LEU A 65 -2.97 -1.40 2.64
CA LEU A 65 -3.09 -0.37 1.62
C LEU A 65 -4.05 -0.81 0.51
N ARG A 66 -5.15 -0.07 0.35
CA ARG A 66 -6.20 -0.33 -0.63
C ARG A 66 -6.98 0.95 -0.91
N PRO A 67 -7.64 1.09 -2.08
CA PRO A 67 -8.35 2.32 -2.44
C PRO A 67 -9.36 2.76 -1.39
N GLU A 68 -10.03 1.81 -0.74
CA GLU A 68 -11.05 2.09 0.29
C GLU A 68 -10.46 2.72 1.56
N ASN A 69 -9.16 2.57 1.78
CA ASN A 69 -8.44 3.17 2.90
C ASN A 69 -7.83 4.53 2.53
N PHE A 70 -8.08 5.04 1.32
CA PHE A 70 -7.65 6.38 0.91
C PHE A 70 -8.85 7.25 0.58
N MET A 71 -8.91 8.38 1.26
CA MET A 71 -9.94 9.39 1.08
C MET A 71 -9.31 10.68 0.58
N TYR A 72 -10.06 11.50 -0.13
CA TYR A 72 -9.55 12.76 -0.69
C TYR A 72 -10.24 13.97 -0.07
N ASP A 73 -9.44 14.86 0.49
CA ASP A 73 -9.89 16.17 0.94
C ASP A 73 -9.84 17.13 -0.25
N SER A 74 -10.98 17.31 -0.91
CA SER A 74 -11.08 18.17 -2.10
C SER A 74 -10.89 19.65 -1.80
N TYR A 75 -11.11 20.07 -0.55
CA TYR A 75 -10.85 21.45 -0.12
C TYR A 75 -9.35 21.73 0.04
N ARG A 76 -8.61 20.75 0.59
CA ARG A 76 -7.16 20.87 0.83
C ARG A 76 -6.31 20.28 -0.30
N ASN A 77 -6.91 19.60 -1.27
CA ASN A 77 -6.24 18.85 -2.35
C ASN A 77 -5.27 17.77 -1.81
N HIS A 78 -5.66 17.09 -0.73
CA HIS A 78 -4.79 16.18 0.02
C HIS A 78 -5.42 14.78 0.15
N LEU A 79 -4.60 13.76 -0.09
CA LEU A 79 -4.92 12.36 0.18
C LEU A 79 -4.81 12.09 1.68
N LYS A 80 -5.79 11.38 2.25
CA LYS A 80 -5.81 10.95 3.64
C LYS A 80 -5.87 9.43 3.69
N LEU A 81 -4.94 8.84 4.43
CA LEU A 81 -4.98 7.41 4.74
C LEU A 81 -5.83 7.20 5.98
N ILE A 82 -6.76 6.27 5.88
CA ILE A 82 -7.70 5.89 6.93
C ILE A 82 -7.53 4.40 7.26
N ASP A 83 -8.04 4.00 8.43
CA ASP A 83 -8.09 2.61 8.92
C ASP A 83 -6.75 1.90 9.19
N PHE A 84 -6.23 2.14 10.39
CA PHE A 84 -5.01 1.51 10.91
C PHE A 84 -5.27 0.16 11.60
N GLY A 85 -6.39 -0.52 11.33
CA GLY A 85 -6.76 -1.77 12.00
C GLY A 85 -5.73 -2.91 11.89
N PHE A 86 -4.90 -2.89 10.84
CA PHE A 86 -3.79 -3.81 10.64
C PHE A 86 -2.42 -3.20 10.92
N ALA A 87 -2.32 -1.95 11.36
CA ALA A 87 -1.02 -1.30 11.53
C ALA A 87 -0.19 -1.94 12.65
N ALA A 88 1.13 -1.84 12.53
CA ALA A 88 2.08 -2.34 13.53
C ALA A 88 3.31 -1.42 13.63
N ILE A 89 3.88 -1.35 14.83
CA ILE A 89 5.08 -0.57 15.13
C ILE A 89 6.29 -1.51 15.25
N PHE A 90 7.41 -1.13 14.65
CA PHE A 90 8.71 -1.76 14.83
C PHE A 90 9.46 -1.08 15.98
N GLU A 91 10.16 -1.86 16.79
CA GLU A 91 10.93 -1.36 17.94
C GLU A 91 12.43 -1.52 17.66
N ASN A 92 13.28 -0.78 18.36
CA ASN A 92 14.74 -1.04 18.44
C ASN A 92 15.44 -1.26 17.08
N ASP A 93 15.15 -0.44 16.07
CA ASP A 93 15.70 -0.55 14.71
C ASP A 93 15.44 -1.89 14.00
N GLU A 94 14.42 -2.65 14.44
CA GLU A 94 13.98 -3.88 13.77
C GLU A 94 13.63 -3.59 12.30
N MET A 95 14.18 -4.37 11.38
CA MET A 95 13.85 -4.28 9.96
C MET A 95 12.81 -5.31 9.51
N ILE A 96 12.59 -6.35 10.32
CA ILE A 96 11.69 -7.46 10.07
C ILE A 96 10.94 -7.77 11.37
N LYS A 97 9.62 -7.98 11.28
CA LYS A 97 8.77 -8.32 12.42
C LYS A 97 7.78 -9.42 12.06
N SER A 98 7.71 -10.46 12.88
CA SER A 98 6.72 -11.53 12.73
C SER A 98 5.37 -11.06 13.27
N LEU A 99 4.35 -11.03 12.42
CA LEU A 99 3.00 -10.56 12.76
C LEU A 99 1.94 -11.47 12.15
N PRO A 100 0.72 -11.53 12.73
CA PRO A 100 -0.38 -12.24 12.12
C PRO A 100 -0.63 -11.76 10.69
N VAL A 101 -0.90 -12.71 9.79
CA VAL A 101 -1.26 -12.41 8.40
C VAL A 101 -2.58 -11.65 8.39
N GLY A 102 -2.63 -10.53 7.69
CA GLY A 102 -3.80 -9.68 7.59
C GLY A 102 -3.69 -8.65 6.47
N GLY A 103 -4.77 -7.87 6.30
CA GLY A 103 -4.91 -6.86 5.23
C GLY A 103 -5.36 -7.42 3.88
N ALA A 104 -5.67 -6.52 2.97
CA ALA A 104 -6.07 -6.80 1.61
C ALA A 104 -4.87 -7.28 0.78
N VAL A 105 -5.08 -8.37 0.03
CA VAL A 105 -4.01 -9.06 -0.71
C VAL A 105 -3.86 -8.58 -2.15
N SER A 106 -4.85 -7.89 -2.70
CA SER A 106 -4.88 -7.48 -4.12
C SER A 106 -3.68 -6.63 -4.53
N TYR A 107 -3.16 -5.84 -3.59
CA TYR A 107 -2.06 -4.90 -3.82
C TYR A 107 -0.76 -5.36 -3.16
N ALA A 108 -0.76 -6.52 -2.50
CA ALA A 108 0.42 -6.98 -1.76
C ALA A 108 1.58 -7.38 -2.69
N GLY A 109 2.80 -7.28 -2.16
CA GLY A 109 4.02 -7.66 -2.88
C GLY A 109 4.12 -9.15 -3.23
N VAL A 110 4.92 -9.48 -4.25
CA VAL A 110 5.02 -10.85 -4.78
C VAL A 110 5.56 -11.86 -3.76
N LYS A 111 6.42 -11.42 -2.83
CA LYS A 111 6.94 -12.27 -1.74
C LYS A 111 5.81 -12.72 -0.80
N PHE A 112 4.95 -11.78 -0.40
CA PHE A 112 3.82 -12.05 0.49
C PHE A 112 2.77 -12.91 -0.18
N LEU A 113 2.40 -12.60 -1.44
CA LEU A 113 1.46 -13.41 -2.20
C LEU A 113 1.96 -14.84 -2.40
N LYS A 114 3.26 -15.02 -2.68
CA LYS A 114 3.88 -16.35 -2.78
C LYS A 114 3.79 -17.11 -1.47
N PHE A 115 4.18 -16.47 -0.36
CA PHE A 115 4.06 -17.06 0.97
C PHE A 115 2.62 -17.48 1.25
N TYR A 116 1.67 -16.57 1.08
CA TYR A 116 0.29 -16.81 1.47
C TYR A 116 -0.40 -17.87 0.60
N SER A 117 -0.10 -17.89 -0.70
CA SER A 117 -0.61 -18.91 -1.63
C SER A 117 -0.10 -20.32 -1.34
N ASN A 118 1.14 -20.45 -0.83
CA ASN A 118 1.73 -21.72 -0.42
C ASN A 118 1.27 -22.16 0.97
N LEU A 119 1.08 -21.18 1.85
CA LEU A 119 0.64 -21.37 3.22
C LEU A 119 -0.64 -22.23 3.22
N LEU A 120 -1.72 -21.72 2.59
CA LEU A 120 -3.04 -22.37 2.56
C LEU A 120 -3.07 -23.77 1.92
N PHE A 121 -2.02 -24.17 1.20
CA PHE A 121 -1.93 -25.49 0.60
C PHE A 121 -1.52 -26.60 1.58
N ASN A 122 -0.81 -26.27 2.66
CA ASN A 122 -0.12 -27.27 3.49
C ASN A 122 -0.84 -27.65 4.80
N MET A 123 -2.07 -27.17 5.06
CA MET A 123 -2.93 -27.49 6.23
C MET A 123 -2.28 -27.47 7.64
N GLY A 124 -1.05 -27.00 7.78
CA GLY A 124 -0.31 -26.85 9.03
C GLY A 124 0.54 -25.59 8.94
N ILE A 125 -0.02 -24.47 9.36
CA ILE A 125 0.36 -23.14 8.90
C ILE A 125 0.60 -22.22 10.10
N SER A 126 1.74 -21.56 10.10
CA SER A 126 1.95 -20.35 10.90
C SER A 126 0.95 -19.28 10.47
N GLU A 127 0.10 -18.83 11.40
CA GLU A 127 -0.78 -17.65 11.23
C GLU A 127 0.01 -16.34 11.05
N TYR A 128 1.34 -16.39 11.05
CA TYR A 128 2.25 -15.27 11.07
C TYR A 128 3.12 -15.21 9.80
N TYR A 129 3.43 -13.97 9.38
CA TYR A 129 4.36 -13.65 8.32
C TYR A 129 5.44 -12.68 8.85
N GLU A 130 6.65 -12.81 8.31
CA GLU A 130 7.76 -11.90 8.58
C GLU A 130 7.64 -10.66 7.68
N TYR A 131 7.05 -9.59 8.20
CA TYR A 131 6.90 -8.33 7.48
C TYR A 131 8.20 -7.53 7.55
N GLU A 132 8.68 -7.07 6.38
CA GLU A 132 9.77 -6.10 6.27
C GLU A 132 9.22 -4.67 6.50
N ARG A 133 10.01 -3.74 7.04
CA ARG A 133 9.59 -2.31 7.17
C ARG A 133 9.22 -1.67 5.83
N THR A 134 9.74 -2.19 4.73
CA THR A 134 9.45 -1.72 3.36
C THR A 134 8.21 -2.39 2.75
N PHE A 135 7.46 -3.22 3.49
CA PHE A 135 6.32 -3.97 2.97
C PHE A 135 5.29 -3.07 2.26
N ASP A 136 4.97 -1.94 2.89
CA ASP A 136 3.96 -1.02 2.36
C ASP A 136 4.41 -0.27 1.11
N LEU A 137 5.72 -0.16 0.84
CA LEU A 137 6.22 0.50 -0.37
C LEU A 137 5.90 -0.30 -1.63
N GLU A 138 6.06 -1.62 -1.59
CA GLU A 138 5.67 -2.49 -2.70
C GLU A 138 4.14 -2.46 -2.86
N CYS A 139 3.41 -2.41 -1.75
CA CYS A 139 1.95 -2.27 -1.78
C CYS A 139 1.51 -0.94 -2.40
N ALA A 140 2.19 0.15 -2.06
CA ALA A 140 1.95 1.48 -2.60
C ALA A 140 2.22 1.54 -4.11
N LEU A 141 3.32 0.95 -4.57
CA LEU A 141 3.63 0.86 -5.99
C LEU A 141 2.54 0.10 -6.76
N ASN A 142 2.12 -1.06 -6.25
CA ASN A 142 1.04 -1.85 -6.84
C ASN A 142 -0.30 -1.10 -6.87
N LEU A 143 -0.61 -0.36 -5.79
CA LEU A 143 -1.81 0.44 -5.70
C LEU A 143 -1.77 1.61 -6.71
N ILE A 144 -0.63 2.28 -6.87
CA ILE A 144 -0.42 3.32 -7.89
C ILE A 144 -0.66 2.74 -9.28
N MET A 145 -0.09 1.57 -9.59
CA MET A 145 -0.32 0.90 -10.88
C MET A 145 -1.81 0.61 -11.11
N PHE A 146 -2.51 0.11 -10.07
CA PHE A 146 -3.95 -0.15 -10.15
C PHE A 146 -4.78 1.12 -10.35
N MET A 147 -4.44 2.21 -9.67
CA MET A 147 -5.21 3.46 -9.70
C MET A 147 -4.96 4.31 -10.95
N THR A 148 -3.91 3.99 -11.73
CA THR A 148 -3.47 4.79 -12.89
C THR A 148 -3.54 4.04 -14.22
N ASP A 149 -3.47 2.71 -14.22
CA ASP A 149 -3.53 1.88 -15.44
C ASP A 149 -4.85 1.08 -15.49
N SER A 150 -5.70 1.41 -16.47
CA SER A 150 -7.03 0.82 -16.64
C SER A 150 -6.99 -0.68 -16.98
N MET A 151 -5.95 -1.15 -17.67
CA MET A 151 -5.78 -2.56 -18.00
C MET A 151 -5.37 -3.35 -16.76
N ILE A 152 -4.49 -2.80 -15.92
CA ILE A 152 -4.15 -3.40 -14.62
C ILE A 152 -5.38 -3.42 -13.72
N ALA A 153 -6.12 -2.32 -13.64
CA ALA A 153 -7.35 -2.24 -12.86
C ALA A 153 -8.37 -3.30 -13.27
N HIS A 154 -8.61 -3.45 -14.58
CA HIS A 154 -9.52 -4.44 -15.13
C HIS A 154 -9.09 -5.87 -14.75
N ASN A 155 -7.82 -6.23 -14.94
CA ASN A 155 -7.32 -7.56 -14.62
C ASN A 155 -7.44 -7.89 -13.13
N ILE A 156 -7.10 -6.95 -12.24
CA ILE A 156 -7.22 -7.16 -10.80
C ILE A 156 -8.69 -7.34 -10.39
N ASN A 157 -9.60 -6.54 -10.94
CA ASN A 157 -11.03 -6.68 -10.65
C ASN A 157 -11.61 -8.00 -11.18
N SER A 158 -11.24 -8.43 -12.38
CA SER A 158 -11.60 -9.77 -12.91
C SER A 158 -11.11 -10.88 -11.98
N ILE A 159 -9.85 -10.83 -11.50
CA ILE A 159 -9.34 -11.82 -10.53
C ILE A 159 -10.15 -11.82 -9.22
N ARG A 160 -10.58 -10.64 -8.75
CA ARG A 160 -11.38 -10.49 -7.53
C ARG A 160 -12.77 -11.13 -7.68
N GLU A 161 -13.40 -10.97 -8.84
CA GLU A 161 -14.76 -11.42 -9.14
C GLU A 161 -14.84 -12.90 -9.56
N GLU A 162 -13.93 -13.38 -10.40
CA GLU A 162 -13.99 -14.72 -11.00
C GLU A 162 -13.77 -15.87 -10.03
N SER A 163 -13.01 -15.65 -8.95
CA SER A 163 -12.51 -16.74 -8.10
C SER A 163 -13.16 -16.73 -6.72
N PRO A 164 -14.13 -17.63 -6.45
CA PRO A 164 -14.69 -17.78 -5.10
C PRO A 164 -13.68 -18.44 -4.15
N ASN A 165 -12.71 -19.20 -4.69
CA ASN A 165 -11.66 -19.83 -3.90
C ASN A 165 -10.52 -18.85 -3.62
N PHE A 166 -10.33 -18.52 -2.34
CA PHE A 166 -9.31 -17.56 -1.90
C PHE A 166 -7.87 -17.98 -2.25
N VAL A 167 -7.55 -19.27 -2.19
CA VAL A 167 -6.21 -19.78 -2.55
C VAL A 167 -5.93 -19.60 -4.04
N LEU A 168 -6.91 -19.90 -4.88
CA LEU A 168 -6.80 -19.70 -6.33
C LEU A 168 -6.65 -18.21 -6.66
N LYS A 169 -7.39 -17.34 -5.96
CA LYS A 169 -7.26 -15.88 -6.05
C LYS A 169 -5.84 -15.41 -5.75
N LEU A 170 -5.24 -15.89 -4.65
CA LEU A 170 -3.85 -15.57 -4.29
C LEU A 170 -2.85 -16.03 -5.36
N LYS A 171 -3.04 -17.24 -5.92
CA LYS A 171 -2.18 -17.74 -7.01
C LYS A 171 -2.28 -16.88 -8.26
N LYS A 172 -3.49 -16.47 -8.67
CA LYS A 172 -3.71 -15.58 -9.80
C LYS A 172 -3.06 -14.21 -9.57
N LEU A 173 -3.25 -13.61 -8.39
CA LEU A 173 -2.61 -12.33 -8.03
C LEU A 173 -1.08 -12.43 -8.02
N TYR A 174 -0.53 -13.51 -7.45
CA TYR A 174 0.91 -13.76 -7.47
C TYR A 174 1.45 -13.83 -8.90
N GLN A 175 0.80 -14.60 -9.77
CA GLN A 175 1.19 -14.71 -11.18
C GLN A 175 1.13 -13.35 -11.88
N PHE A 176 0.01 -12.64 -11.73
CA PHE A 176 -0.20 -11.32 -12.32
C PHE A 176 0.91 -10.32 -11.96
N TRP A 177 1.17 -10.11 -10.67
CA TRP A 177 2.20 -9.15 -10.23
C TRP A 177 3.62 -9.59 -10.60
N ASN A 178 3.88 -10.90 -10.61
CA ASN A 178 5.15 -11.44 -11.04
C ASN A 178 5.38 -11.23 -12.55
N ASP A 179 4.33 -11.30 -13.37
CA ASP A 179 4.41 -11.04 -14.80
C ASP A 179 4.57 -9.53 -15.09
N ILE A 180 3.87 -8.66 -14.35
CA ILE A 180 4.12 -7.20 -14.39
C ILE A 180 5.59 -6.90 -14.08
N LYS A 181 6.13 -7.48 -12.99
CA LYS A 181 7.54 -7.33 -12.64
C LYS A 181 8.47 -7.77 -13.78
N LYS A 182 8.23 -8.94 -14.38
CA LYS A 182 9.11 -9.44 -15.46
C LYS A 182 9.04 -8.60 -16.74
N ASN A 183 7.86 -8.09 -17.08
CA ASN A 183 7.60 -7.51 -18.39
C ASN A 183 7.60 -5.97 -18.40
N ASN A 184 7.62 -5.32 -17.24
CA ASN A 184 7.66 -3.86 -17.12
C ASN A 184 8.98 -3.40 -16.47
N ASN A 185 9.93 -3.00 -17.31
CA ASN A 185 11.25 -2.53 -16.87
C ASN A 185 11.18 -1.33 -15.92
N ASN A 186 10.29 -0.36 -16.18
CA ASN A 186 10.15 0.84 -15.35
C ASN A 186 9.61 0.49 -13.97
N TYR A 187 8.58 -0.37 -13.91
CA TYR A 187 8.07 -0.90 -12.65
C TYR A 187 9.17 -1.62 -11.86
N THR A 188 9.96 -2.46 -12.54
CA THR A 188 11.06 -3.19 -11.89
C THR A 188 12.19 -2.28 -11.41
N GLN A 189 12.48 -1.19 -12.12
CA GLN A 189 13.43 -0.18 -11.65
C GLN A 189 12.96 0.45 -10.34
N VAL A 190 11.68 0.86 -10.23
CA VAL A 190 11.12 1.40 -8.99
C VAL A 190 11.18 0.35 -7.87
N LEU A 191 10.78 -0.89 -8.17
CA LEU A 191 10.80 -1.97 -7.17
C LEU A 191 12.21 -2.27 -6.66
N ASN A 192 13.23 -2.16 -7.51
CA ASN A 192 14.62 -2.33 -7.09
C ASN A 192 15.05 -1.24 -6.11
N LEU A 193 14.65 0.02 -6.33
CA LEU A 193 14.91 1.12 -5.39
C LEU A 193 14.28 0.86 -4.03
N ILE A 194 13.02 0.40 -4.01
CA ILE A 194 12.29 0.05 -2.77
C ILE A 194 13.01 -1.05 -1.98
N ASN A 195 13.63 -2.01 -2.66
CA ASN A 195 14.31 -3.14 -2.03
C ASN A 195 15.74 -2.82 -1.53
N LEU A 196 16.23 -1.59 -1.70
CA LEU A 196 17.50 -1.14 -1.13
C LEU A 196 17.35 -0.90 0.38
N LYS A 197 17.42 -1.99 1.16
CA LYS A 197 17.14 -2.03 2.62
C LYS A 197 17.90 -1.03 3.50
N GLN A 198 19.00 -0.43 3.02
CA GLN A 198 19.89 0.44 3.81
C GLN A 198 20.03 1.87 3.24
N ALA A 199 19.47 2.16 2.08
CA ALA A 199 19.67 3.43 1.36
C ALA A 199 18.35 3.88 0.73
N LEU A 200 17.28 3.88 1.53
CA LEU A 200 15.97 4.24 1.04
C LEU A 200 15.90 5.76 0.80
N GLU A 201 16.08 6.14 -0.46
CA GLU A 201 16.00 7.53 -0.90
C GLU A 201 14.60 7.76 -1.47
N PHE A 202 13.66 8.19 -0.59
CA PHE A 202 12.26 8.40 -0.97
C PHE A 202 12.09 9.37 -2.14
N GLU A 203 12.93 10.40 -2.26
CA GLU A 203 12.90 11.28 -3.42
C GLU A 203 13.27 10.57 -4.73
N ASN A 204 14.21 9.63 -4.72
CA ASN A 204 14.49 8.84 -5.91
C ASN A 204 13.32 7.92 -6.27
N ILE A 205 12.63 7.38 -5.27
CA ILE A 205 11.43 6.57 -5.47
C ILE A 205 10.31 7.43 -6.09
N LYS A 206 10.04 8.62 -5.54
CA LYS A 206 9.05 9.56 -6.08
C LYS A 206 9.38 9.93 -7.53
N ASN A 207 10.62 10.28 -7.82
CA ASN A 207 11.07 10.61 -9.17
C ASN A 207 10.94 9.43 -10.14
N ALA A 208 11.28 8.22 -9.71
CA ALA A 208 11.13 7.02 -10.52
C ALA A 208 9.64 6.70 -10.79
N ILE A 209 8.75 6.91 -9.81
CA ILE A 209 7.30 6.74 -9.98
C ILE A 209 6.74 7.78 -10.95
N LYS A 210 7.13 9.06 -10.86
CA LYS A 210 6.74 10.09 -11.83
C LYS A 210 7.08 9.66 -13.26
N ASN A 211 8.30 9.20 -13.47
CA ASN A 211 8.76 8.74 -14.78
C ASN A 211 7.95 7.53 -15.27
N LEU A 212 7.67 6.57 -14.39
CA LEU A 212 6.81 5.42 -14.70
C LEU A 212 5.41 5.87 -15.16
N LEU A 213 4.79 6.81 -14.45
CA LEU A 213 3.45 7.31 -14.77
C LEU A 213 3.40 8.13 -16.07
N ILE A 214 4.40 8.97 -16.30
CA ILE A 214 4.50 9.76 -17.54
C ILE A 214 4.61 8.83 -18.75
N LEU A 215 5.43 7.78 -18.66
CA LEU A 215 5.62 6.83 -19.75
C LEU A 215 4.40 5.94 -20.00
N ASN A 216 3.63 5.62 -18.96
CA ASN A 216 2.38 4.86 -19.12
C ASN A 216 1.29 5.70 -19.80
N ASN A 217 1.21 7.00 -19.52
CA ASN A 217 0.25 7.91 -20.16
C ASN A 217 0.55 8.22 -21.64
N GLN A 218 1.71 7.80 -22.16
CA GLN A 218 2.11 7.98 -23.57
C GLN A 218 1.79 6.77 -24.45
N LYS A 219 1.26 5.66 -23.88
CA LYS A 219 0.88 4.44 -24.60
C LYS A 219 -0.61 4.39 -24.85
#